data_AF-A0A3B8MNP0-F1
#
_entry.id   AF-A0A3B8MNP0-F1
#
_cell.length_a   1.000
_cell.length_b   1.000
_cell.length_c   1.000
_cell.angle_alpha   90.00
_cell.angle_beta   90.00
_cell.angle_gamma   90.00
#
_symmetry.space_group_name_H-M   'P 1'
#
loop_
_entity.id
_entity.type
_entity.pdbx_description
1 polymer ?
#
loop_
_entity_poly.entity_id
_entity_poly.type
_entity_poly.pdbx_seq_one_letter_code
_entity_poly.pdbx_strand_id
1 'polypeptide(L)'
;MKDAPTTCVGLHTTLNAEWNRVRWGQVSKIVPSLVRSDSTFFPSVNKLEDNGPTLEHALTEILAQLDRGRVVGFMVVYVDQHMGFSRAIPGLNEAFDAFCSEEGLLNFSHYHR
;
A
#
# COMPACT_ATOMS: atom_id res chain seq x y z
N MET A 1 -1.37 -3.34 22.12
CA MET A 1 -1.14 -2.38 21.01
C MET A 1 -2.45 -1.86 20.46
N LYS A 2 -3.40 -2.72 20.07
CA LYS A 2 -4.75 -2.28 19.64
C LYS A 2 -5.50 -1.49 20.71
N ASP A 3 -5.35 -1.91 21.97
CA ASP A 3 -5.98 -1.26 23.13
C ASP A 3 -5.05 -0.26 23.85
N ALA A 4 -4.00 0.23 23.17
CA ALA A 4 -3.05 1.17 23.74
C ALA A 4 -3.30 2.58 23.19
N PRO A 5 -4.12 3.43 23.86
CA PRO A 5 -4.58 4.71 23.33
C PRO A 5 -3.47 5.74 23.07
N THR A 6 -2.26 5.49 23.56
CA THR A 6 -1.08 6.36 23.34
C THR A 6 -0.18 5.88 22.21
N THR A 7 -0.48 4.75 21.57
CA THR A 7 0.35 4.21 20.48
C THR A 7 -0.10 4.77 19.13
N CYS A 8 0.78 5.50 18.47
CA CYS A 8 0.59 5.92 17.08
C CYS A 8 0.85 4.73 16.14
N VAL A 9 -0.14 4.36 15.34
CA VAL A 9 -0.04 3.25 14.38
C VAL A 9 -0.21 3.80 12.97
N GLY A 10 0.77 3.54 12.12
CA GLY A 10 0.68 3.78 10.69
C GLY A 10 0.54 2.48 9.91
N LEU A 11 0.09 2.60 8.67
CA LEU A 11 0.08 1.50 7.71
C LEU A 11 1.17 1.70 6.66
N HIS A 12 2.10 0.75 6.63
CA HIS A 12 3.11 0.63 5.58
C HIS A 12 2.53 -0.09 4.38
N THR A 13 1.95 0.67 3.46
CA THR A 13 1.35 0.14 2.25
C THR A 13 2.42 -0.49 1.36
N THR A 14 2.08 -1.53 0.61
CA THR A 14 3.06 -2.25 -0.21
C THR A 14 2.47 -2.83 -1.49
N LEU A 15 3.21 -2.71 -2.60
CA LEU A 15 2.88 -3.30 -3.90
C LEU A 15 4.02 -4.16 -4.49
N ASN A 16 5.07 -4.44 -3.71
CA ASN A 16 6.18 -5.33 -4.07
C ASN A 16 6.56 -6.21 -2.87
N ALA A 17 7.19 -7.37 -3.11
CA ALA A 17 7.66 -8.30 -2.08
C ALA A 17 9.04 -8.87 -2.43
N GLU A 18 10.10 -8.24 -1.90
CA GLU A 18 11.48 -8.36 -2.36
C GLU A 18 12.21 -9.67 -1.99
N TRP A 19 11.71 -10.39 -0.99
CA TRP A 19 12.38 -11.60 -0.51
C TRP A 19 11.90 -12.88 -1.22
N ASN A 20 12.82 -13.81 -1.41
CA ASN A 20 12.53 -15.08 -2.10
C ASN A 20 11.63 -16.03 -1.29
N ARG A 21 11.69 -15.98 0.04
CA ARG A 21 11.07 -16.98 0.93
C ARG A 21 9.88 -16.46 1.76
N VAL A 22 9.85 -15.17 2.05
CA VAL A 22 8.78 -14.53 2.84
C VAL A 22 8.15 -13.46 1.97
N ARG A 23 7.15 -13.89 1.19
CA ARG A 23 6.43 -13.05 0.22
C ARG A 23 5.03 -12.78 0.73
N TRP A 24 4.55 -11.57 0.54
CA TRP A 24 3.15 -11.21 0.70
C TRP A 24 2.48 -11.04 -0.66
N GLY A 25 1.16 -11.09 -0.65
CA GLY A 25 0.34 -10.96 -1.85
C GLY A 25 -0.79 -9.98 -1.64
N GLN A 26 -1.57 -9.82 -2.70
CA GLN A 26 -2.72 -8.92 -2.71
C GLN A 26 -3.71 -9.22 -1.58
N VAL A 27 -4.28 -8.17 -1.02
CA VAL A 27 -5.43 -8.24 -0.13
C VAL A 27 -6.73 -8.18 -0.96
N SER A 28 -6.76 -7.31 -1.97
CA SER A 28 -7.84 -7.26 -2.95
C SER A 28 -7.78 -8.46 -3.90
N LYS A 29 -8.93 -8.95 -4.34
CA LYS A 29 -9.01 -10.04 -5.33
C LYS A 29 -9.03 -9.54 -6.78
N ILE A 30 -9.11 -8.22 -6.98
CA ILE A 30 -9.36 -7.59 -8.29
C ILE A 30 -8.22 -6.65 -8.68
N VAL A 31 -6.97 -7.10 -8.54
CA VAL A 31 -5.77 -6.30 -8.86
C VAL A 31 -4.74 -7.05 -9.72
N PRO A 32 -5.15 -7.66 -10.85
CA PRO A 32 -4.27 -8.55 -11.64
C PRO A 32 -3.02 -7.88 -12.19
N SER A 33 -2.96 -6.54 -12.31
CA SER A 33 -1.73 -5.85 -12.78
C SER A 33 -0.67 -5.68 -11.69
N LEU A 34 -0.96 -6.01 -10.43
CA LEU A 34 -0.03 -5.84 -9.31
C LEU A 34 0.64 -7.15 -8.87
N VAL A 35 0.09 -8.29 -9.30
CA VAL A 35 0.51 -9.61 -8.81
C VAL A 35 0.98 -10.52 -9.91
N ARG A 36 1.77 -11.51 -9.50
CA ARG A 36 2.15 -12.65 -10.33
C ARG A 36 1.02 -13.70 -10.34
N SER A 37 1.23 -14.77 -11.09
CA SER A 37 0.29 -15.90 -11.19
C SER A 37 -0.02 -16.59 -9.85
N ASP A 38 0.88 -16.50 -8.86
CA ASP A 38 0.67 -17.03 -7.50
C ASP A 38 0.07 -16.00 -6.53
N SER A 39 -0.50 -14.90 -7.04
CA SER A 39 -1.11 -13.81 -6.27
C SER A 39 -0.17 -13.05 -5.32
N THR A 40 1.13 -13.32 -5.37
CA THR A 40 2.15 -12.53 -4.66
C THR A 40 2.55 -11.33 -5.47
N PHE A 41 2.98 -10.25 -4.80
CA PHE A 41 3.54 -9.09 -5.49
C PHE A 41 4.86 -9.40 -6.21
N PHE A 42 5.26 -8.50 -7.11
CA PHE A 42 6.54 -8.57 -7.82
C PHE A 42 7.74 -8.34 -6.88
N PRO A 43 8.92 -8.92 -7.18
CA PRO A 43 10.08 -8.86 -6.29
C PRO A 43 10.80 -7.51 -6.25
N SER A 44 10.38 -6.54 -7.06
CA SER A 44 10.92 -5.19 -7.03
C SER A 44 9.94 -4.20 -7.67
N VAL A 45 10.11 -2.92 -7.37
CA VAL A 45 9.34 -1.84 -8.00
C VAL A 45 9.57 -1.79 -9.51
N ASN A 46 10.78 -2.09 -10.01
CA ASN A 46 11.03 -2.18 -11.46
C ASN A 46 10.26 -3.35 -12.09
N LYS A 47 10.16 -4.50 -11.40
CA LYS A 47 9.38 -5.64 -11.92
C LYS A 47 7.88 -5.39 -11.87
N LEU A 48 7.41 -4.61 -10.91
CA LEU A 48 6.05 -4.10 -10.91
C LEU A 48 5.83 -3.18 -12.12
N GLU A 49 6.72 -2.21 -12.35
CA GLU A 49 6.68 -1.26 -13.48
C GLU A 49 6.67 -1.98 -14.84
N ASP A 50 7.56 -2.95 -15.05
CA ASP A 50 7.64 -3.79 -16.25
C ASP A 50 6.28 -4.50 -16.55
N ASN A 51 5.46 -4.74 -15.53
CA ASN A 51 4.17 -5.42 -15.65
C ASN A 51 3.01 -4.47 -16.01
N GLY A 52 3.24 -3.16 -16.07
CA GLY A 52 2.20 -2.18 -16.40
C GLY A 52 1.12 -2.09 -15.31
N PRO A 53 1.48 -1.68 -14.07
CA PRO A 53 0.53 -1.54 -12.99
C PRO A 53 -0.44 -0.40 -13.30
N THR A 54 -1.69 -0.51 -12.85
CA THR A 54 -2.70 0.52 -13.09
C THR A 54 -2.96 1.30 -11.81
N LEU A 55 -3.24 2.59 -11.96
CA LEU A 55 -3.59 3.46 -10.84
C LEU A 55 -4.82 2.94 -10.08
N GLU A 56 -5.83 2.48 -10.81
CA GLU A 56 -7.05 1.89 -10.24
C GLU A 56 -6.75 0.66 -9.36
N HIS A 57 -5.96 -0.29 -9.86
CA HIS A 57 -5.61 -1.47 -9.06
C HIS A 57 -4.77 -1.08 -7.84
N ALA A 58 -3.85 -0.12 -7.98
CA ALA A 58 -3.03 0.35 -6.86
C ALA A 58 -3.89 0.94 -5.73
N LEU A 59 -4.80 1.86 -6.03
CA LEU A 59 -5.71 2.43 -5.05
C LEU A 59 -6.64 1.38 -4.44
N THR A 60 -7.14 0.46 -5.26
CA THR A 60 -7.99 -0.66 -4.79
C THR A 60 -7.25 -1.54 -3.78
N GLU A 61 -5.98 -1.86 -4.04
CA GLU A 61 -5.17 -2.66 -3.12
C GLU A 61 -4.79 -1.88 -1.85
N ILE A 62 -4.43 -0.61 -1.98
CA ILE A 62 -4.09 0.26 -0.84
C ILE A 62 -5.29 0.40 0.12
N LEU A 63 -6.48 0.64 -0.41
CA LEU A 63 -7.72 0.66 0.38
C LEU A 63 -7.97 -0.69 1.05
N ALA A 64 -7.80 -1.80 0.33
CA ALA A 64 -7.99 -3.14 0.90
C ALA A 64 -7.00 -3.44 2.05
N GLN A 65 -5.75 -2.97 1.95
CA GLN A 65 -4.77 -3.08 3.03
C GLN A 65 -5.18 -2.26 4.27
N LEU A 66 -5.67 -1.03 4.05
CA LEU A 66 -6.18 -0.16 5.11
C LEU A 66 -7.39 -0.77 5.82
N ASP A 67 -8.37 -1.23 5.06
CA ASP A 67 -9.57 -1.87 5.60
C ASP A 67 -9.23 -3.12 6.38
N ARG A 68 -8.29 -3.94 5.90
CA ARG A 68 -7.82 -5.10 6.65
C ARG A 68 -7.20 -4.71 8.00
N GLY A 69 -6.42 -3.63 8.04
CA GLY A 69 -5.86 -3.09 9.28
C GLY A 69 -6.96 -2.65 10.26
N ARG A 70 -7.96 -1.90 9.75
CA ARG A 70 -9.10 -1.40 10.54
C ARG A 70 -9.99 -2.53 11.06
N VAL A 71 -10.33 -3.52 10.24
CA VAL A 71 -11.12 -4.71 10.62
C VAL A 71 -10.44 -5.49 11.76
N VAL A 72 -9.11 -5.55 11.74
CA VAL A 72 -8.32 -6.20 12.78
C VAL A 72 -8.29 -5.38 14.08
N GLY A 73 -8.77 -4.13 14.08
CA GLY A 73 -8.93 -3.27 15.25
C GLY A 73 -7.81 -2.25 15.44
N PHE A 74 -7.03 -1.94 14.41
CA PHE A 74 -6.04 -0.86 14.48
C PHE A 74 -6.65 0.49 14.11
N MET A 75 -6.40 1.50 14.94
CA MET A 75 -6.63 2.90 14.60
C MET A 75 -5.43 3.42 13.80
N VAL A 76 -5.47 3.26 12.48
CA VAL A 76 -4.43 3.77 11.58
C VAL A 76 -4.59 5.28 11.44
N VAL A 77 -3.52 6.04 11.69
CA VAL A 77 -3.55 7.52 11.64
C VAL A 77 -2.63 8.13 10.58
N TYR A 78 -1.73 7.33 10.01
CA TYR A 78 -0.89 7.74 8.88
C TYR A 78 -0.59 6.55 7.96
N VAL A 79 -0.18 6.85 6.74
CA VAL A 79 0.25 5.85 5.75
C VAL A 79 1.57 6.26 5.12
N ASP A 80 2.39 5.27 4.81
CA ASP A 80 3.61 5.41 4.01
C ASP A 80 3.72 4.29 2.98
N GLN A 81 4.76 4.36 2.15
CA GLN A 81 4.89 3.51 0.97
C GLN A 81 6.17 2.69 1.03
N HIS A 82 6.02 1.38 1.05
CA HIS A 82 7.13 0.44 0.96
C HIS A 82 7.92 0.63 -0.33
N MET A 83 9.23 0.86 -0.20
CA MET A 83 10.18 1.04 -1.32
C MET A 83 9.79 2.11 -2.36
N GLY A 84 8.86 3.02 -2.05
CA GLY A 84 8.43 4.08 -2.95
C GLY A 84 7.84 3.59 -4.28
N PHE A 85 6.96 2.57 -4.24
CA PHE A 85 6.36 1.99 -5.46
C PHE A 85 5.59 2.98 -6.34
N SER A 86 5.22 4.16 -5.82
CA SER A 86 4.57 5.22 -6.61
C SER A 86 5.33 5.64 -7.86
N ARG A 87 6.66 5.47 -7.90
CA ARG A 87 7.44 5.75 -9.10
C ARG A 87 7.11 4.83 -10.29
N ALA A 88 6.56 3.65 -10.03
CA ALA A 88 6.16 2.69 -11.07
C ALA A 88 4.76 2.95 -11.63
N ILE A 89 3.96 3.83 -10.99
CA ILE A 89 2.55 4.02 -11.30
C ILE A 89 2.31 5.52 -11.53
N PRO A 90 2.22 5.97 -12.78
CA PRO A 90 1.95 7.37 -13.10
C PRO A 90 0.68 7.88 -12.39
N GLY A 91 0.78 9.07 -11.80
CA GLY A 91 -0.32 9.72 -11.08
C GLY A 91 -0.56 9.21 -9.65
N LEU A 92 0.15 8.17 -9.19
CA LEU A 92 -0.14 7.59 -7.87
C LEU A 92 0.14 8.55 -6.71
N ASN A 93 1.17 9.40 -6.77
CA ASN A 93 1.46 10.33 -5.68
C ASN A 93 0.28 11.29 -5.41
N GLU A 94 -0.28 11.90 -6.46
CA GLU A 94 -1.42 12.83 -6.35
C GLU A 94 -2.68 12.10 -5.88
N ALA A 95 -2.94 10.91 -6.44
CA ALA A 95 -4.07 10.09 -6.02
C ALA A 95 -3.94 9.58 -4.57
N PHE A 96 -2.70 9.30 -4.12
CA PHE A 96 -2.42 8.88 -2.76
C PHE A 96 -2.64 10.02 -1.76
N ASP A 97 -2.31 11.27 -2.13
CA ASP A 97 -2.66 12.45 -1.33
C ASP A 97 -4.17 12.62 -1.18
N ALA A 98 -4.92 12.50 -2.28
CA ALA A 98 -6.38 12.53 -2.26
C ALA A 98 -6.96 11.41 -1.38
N PHE A 99 -6.47 10.18 -1.56
CA PHE A 99 -6.83 9.03 -0.74
C PHE A 99 -6.60 9.29 0.76
N CYS A 100 -5.43 9.84 1.14
CA CYS A 100 -5.14 10.17 2.53
C CYS A 100 -6.14 11.19 3.08
N SER A 101 -6.46 12.23 2.31
CA SER A 101 -7.44 13.24 2.70
C SER A 101 -8.85 12.66 2.87
N GLU A 102 -9.28 11.79 1.96
CA GLU A 102 -10.60 11.14 2.01
C GLU A 102 -10.73 10.19 3.22
N GLU A 103 -9.66 9.48 3.55
CA GLU A 103 -9.62 8.52 4.65
C GLU A 103 -9.27 9.13 6.02
N GLY A 104 -9.01 10.44 6.07
CA GLY A 104 -8.62 11.15 7.29
C GLY A 104 -7.25 10.73 7.83
N LEU A 105 -6.32 10.37 6.94
CA LEU A 105 -4.99 9.88 7.23
C LEU A 105 -3.92 10.94 6.94
N LEU A 106 -2.85 10.93 7.71
CA LEU A 106 -1.65 11.68 7.36
C LEU A 106 -0.86 10.90 6.29
N ASN A 107 -0.58 11.53 5.14
CA ASN A 107 0.43 11.00 4.24
C ASN A 107 1.80 11.28 4.85
N PHE A 108 2.55 10.21 5.17
CA PHE A 108 3.91 10.29 5.67
C PHE A 108 4.68 11.31 4.81
N SER A 109 4.74 11.21 3.47
CA SER A 109 5.66 11.96 2.58
C SER A 109 5.80 13.47 2.84
N HIS A 110 4.77 14.11 3.40
CA HIS A 110 4.75 15.54 3.71
C HIS A 110 5.42 15.91 5.05
N TYR A 111 5.82 14.94 5.85
CA TYR A 111 6.28 15.11 7.24
C TYR A 111 7.71 14.61 7.51
N HIS A 112 8.45 14.10 6.50
CA HIS A 112 9.90 13.83 6.63
C HIS A 112 10.62 15.00 5.99
N ARG A 113 11.16 15.85 6.85
CA ARG A 113 12.20 16.79 6.48
C ARG A 113 13.47 16.40 7.19
#